data_AF-A0A1S3DS03-F1
#
_entry.id   AF-A0A1S3DS03-F1
#
_cell.length_a   1.000
_cell.length_b   1.000
_cell.length_c   1.000
_cell.angle_alpha   90.00
_cell.angle_beta   90.00
_cell.angle_gamma   90.00
#
_symmetry.space_group_name_H-M   'P 1'
#
loop_
_entity.id
_entity.type
_entity.pdbx_description
1 polymer ?
#
loop_
_entity_poly.entity_id
_entity_poly.type
_entity_poly.pdbx_seq_one_letter_code
_entity_poly.pdbx_strand_id
1 'polypeptide(L)'
;MWLSIKTVLGKNPAIECIHDPKSGLDYLMEIRICFTKELQLTDCDGIKSGHRHHTYHTRFWTADPITNCPLDKNIVYPSKVPSPERVFQVSRYLIKDNNESSLVSYLKTISFLNWMTV
;
A
#
# COMPACT_ATOMS: atom_id res chain seq x y z
N MET A 1 -4.34 14.90 -8.46
CA MET A 1 -4.47 13.57 -9.09
C MET A 1 -5.75 12.85 -8.68
N TRP A 2 -5.99 12.60 -7.38
CA TRP A 2 -7.18 11.88 -6.91
C TRP A 2 -8.50 12.42 -7.45
N LEU A 3 -8.67 13.76 -7.42
CA LEU A 3 -9.88 14.41 -7.94
C LEU A 3 -10.14 14.07 -9.42
N SER A 4 -9.10 14.07 -10.26
CA SER A 4 -9.23 13.75 -11.69
C SER A 4 -9.80 12.35 -11.92
N ILE A 5 -9.37 11.37 -11.12
CA ILE A 5 -9.86 9.99 -11.21
C ILE A 5 -11.28 9.89 -10.67
N LYS A 6 -11.57 10.53 -9.52
CA LYS A 6 -12.93 10.59 -8.95
C LYS A 6 -13.92 11.22 -9.92
N THR A 7 -13.55 12.29 -10.62
CA THR A 7 -14.42 12.94 -11.62
C THR A 7 -14.77 12.01 -12.78
N VAL A 8 -13.84 11.17 -13.23
CA VAL A 8 -14.09 10.21 -14.31
C VAL A 8 -14.91 9.01 -13.83
N LEU A 9 -14.62 8.48 -12.64
CA LEU A 9 -15.30 7.29 -12.12
C LEU A 9 -16.67 7.60 -11.49
N GLY A 10 -16.89 8.82 -11.01
CA GLY A 10 -18.06 9.16 -10.18
C GLY A 10 -18.07 8.45 -8.81
N LYS A 11 -16.96 7.80 -8.44
CA LYS A 11 -16.76 7.01 -7.22
C LYS A 11 -15.40 7.31 -6.60
N ASN A 12 -15.26 7.12 -5.29
CA ASN A 12 -14.01 7.34 -4.57
C ASN A 12 -12.99 6.24 -4.91
N PRO A 13 -11.88 6.53 -5.62
CA PRO A 13 -10.78 5.58 -5.76
C PRO A 13 -9.90 5.62 -4.50
N ALA A 14 -9.09 4.59 -4.32
CA ALA A 14 -7.96 4.63 -3.39
C ALA A 14 -6.64 4.69 -4.16
N ILE A 15 -5.72 5.55 -3.73
CA ILE A 15 -4.45 5.77 -4.42
C ILE A 15 -3.31 5.55 -3.46
N GLU A 16 -2.37 4.69 -3.83
CA GLU A 16 -1.17 4.44 -3.05
C GLU A 16 0.08 4.95 -3.77
N CYS A 17 0.91 5.66 -3.01
CA CYS A 17 2.24 6.10 -3.40
C CYS A 17 3.31 5.36 -2.60
N ILE A 18 4.51 5.35 -3.15
CA ILE A 18 5.70 4.85 -2.52
C ILE A 18 6.77 5.92 -2.45
N HIS A 19 7.34 6.09 -1.26
CA HIS A 19 8.45 7.00 -1.03
C HIS A 19 9.77 6.28 -1.31
N ASP A 20 10.60 6.81 -2.22
CA ASP A 20 11.98 6.35 -2.38
C ASP A 20 12.91 7.17 -1.49
N PRO A 21 13.46 6.60 -0.40
CA PRO A 21 14.31 7.34 0.53
C PRO A 21 15.65 7.79 -0.09
N LYS A 22 16.07 7.21 -1.23
CA LYS A 22 17.32 7.61 -1.90
C LYS A 22 17.15 8.87 -2.72
N SER A 23 16.08 8.95 -3.51
CA SER A 23 15.78 10.15 -4.30
C SER A 23 14.96 11.20 -3.53
N GLY A 24 14.32 10.81 -2.43
CA GLY A 24 13.39 11.65 -1.67
C GLY A 24 12.08 11.93 -2.42
N LEU A 25 11.81 11.17 -3.49
CA LEU A 25 10.65 11.35 -4.36
C LEU A 25 9.54 10.37 -4.02
N ASP A 26 8.30 10.84 -4.14
CA ASP A 26 7.10 10.02 -4.00
C ASP A 26 6.60 9.60 -5.38
N TYR A 27 6.49 8.28 -5.59
CA TYR A 27 6.05 7.69 -6.85
C TYR A 27 4.65 7.13 -6.74
N LEU A 28 3.84 7.29 -7.79
CA LEU A 28 2.56 6.59 -7.88
C LEU A 28 2.82 5.08 -8.01
N MET A 29 2.26 4.31 -7.08
CA MET A 29 2.44 2.85 -7.03
C MET A 29 1.19 2.11 -7.49
N GLU A 30 0.02 2.45 -6.94
CA GLU A 30 -1.21 1.72 -7.21
C GLU A 30 -2.43 2.65 -7.22
N ILE A 31 -3.38 2.38 -8.12
CA ILE A 31 -4.72 2.97 -8.09
C ILE A 31 -5.71 1.81 -7.97
N ARG A 32 -6.50 1.81 -6.90
CA ARG A 32 -7.55 0.83 -6.65
C ARG A 32 -8.91 1.42 -7.02
N ILE A 33 -9.63 0.68 -7.86
CA ILE A 33 -11.00 0.94 -8.27
C ILE A 33 -11.85 -0.17 -7.67
N CYS A 34 -12.92 0.18 -6.96
CA CYS A 34 -13.71 -0.78 -6.21
C CYS A 34 -15.00 -1.15 -6.93
N PHE A 35 -15.35 -2.42 -6.81
CA PHE A 35 -16.58 -2.98 -7.35
C PHE A 35 -17.32 -3.75 -6.26
N THR A 36 -18.64 -3.80 -6.35
CA THR A 36 -19.43 -4.78 -5.59
C THR A 36 -19.14 -6.19 -6.09
N LYS A 37 -19.62 -7.22 -5.38
CA LYS A 37 -19.45 -8.61 -5.82
C LYS A 37 -20.14 -8.89 -7.15
N GLU A 38 -21.12 -8.09 -7.50
CA GLU A 38 -21.88 -8.09 -8.75
C GLU A 38 -21.17 -7.27 -9.85
N LEU A 39 -19.91 -6.86 -9.63
CA LEU A 39 -19.10 -6.08 -10.57
C LEU A 39 -19.65 -4.67 -10.88
N GLN A 40 -20.40 -4.09 -9.95
CA GLN A 40 -20.87 -2.71 -10.08
C GLN A 40 -19.89 -1.73 -9.45
N LEU A 41 -19.58 -0.64 -10.16
CA LEU A 41 -18.64 0.37 -9.68
C LEU A 41 -19.13 1.00 -8.36
N THR A 42 -18.29 0.98 -7.33
CA THR A 42 -18.62 1.47 -5.99
C THR A 42 -17.46 2.23 -5.36
N ASP A 43 -17.74 2.96 -4.28
CA ASP A 43 -16.74 3.70 -3.52
C ASP A 43 -15.77 2.75 -2.80
N CYS A 44 -14.47 3.07 -2.79
CA CYS A 44 -13.43 2.31 -2.08
C CYS A 44 -13.38 2.56 -0.57
N ASP A 45 -14.47 3.05 0.02
CA ASP A 45 -14.52 3.40 1.44
C ASP A 45 -14.30 2.13 2.30
N GLY A 46 -13.40 2.21 3.28
CA GLY A 46 -13.15 1.11 4.22
C GLY A 46 -12.24 -0.01 3.71
N ILE A 47 -11.60 0.14 2.54
CA ILE A 47 -10.53 -0.79 2.15
C ILE A 47 -9.35 -0.65 3.12
N LYS A 48 -8.71 -1.78 3.45
CA LYS A 48 -7.44 -1.76 4.18
C LYS A 48 -6.35 -1.34 3.18
N SER A 49 -5.92 -0.09 3.25
CA SER A 49 -4.68 0.32 2.59
C SER A 49 -3.50 -0.46 3.21
N GLY A 50 -2.58 -0.94 2.37
CA GLY A 50 -1.49 -1.83 2.79
C GLY A 50 -0.51 -1.19 3.77
N HIS A 51 -0.60 0.12 3.95
CA HIS A 51 0.29 0.89 4.82
C HIS A 51 -0.50 1.58 5.92
N ARG A 52 -0.07 1.32 7.17
CA ARG A 52 -0.60 1.88 8.41
C ARG A 52 -0.31 3.37 8.55
N HIS A 53 -0.74 4.20 7.60
CA HIS A 53 -0.90 5.61 7.86
C HIS A 53 -2.37 5.89 8.13
N HIS A 54 -2.64 5.93 9.43
CA HIS A 54 -3.79 6.60 10.02
C HIS A 54 -3.71 8.09 9.65
N THR A 55 -4.00 8.46 8.40
CA THR A 55 -4.66 9.75 8.21
C THR A 55 -6.01 9.58 8.85
N TYR A 56 -6.07 10.14 10.05
CA TYR A 56 -7.17 10.18 10.97
C TYR A 56 -8.46 10.49 10.20
N HIS A 57 -9.22 9.45 9.83
CA HIS A 57 -10.62 9.60 9.47
C HIS A 57 -11.32 10.07 10.75
N THR A 58 -11.36 11.38 10.98
CA THR A 58 -12.41 11.95 11.81
C THR A 58 -13.72 11.42 11.26
N ARG A 59 -14.58 10.93 12.15
CA ARG A 59 -15.79 10.15 11.86
C ARG A 59 -16.90 10.98 11.17
N PHE A 60 -16.59 11.76 10.13
CA PHE A 60 -17.51 12.68 9.50
C PHE A 60 -17.12 12.94 8.03
N TRP A 61 -17.92 12.39 7.10
CA TRP A 61 -18.05 12.69 5.67
C TRP A 61 -16.85 12.53 4.71
N THR A 62 -16.91 11.49 3.86
CA THR A 62 -16.81 11.39 2.37
C THR A 62 -15.98 12.35 1.49
N ALA A 63 -15.29 13.36 2.03
CA ALA A 63 -14.60 14.39 1.24
C ALA A 63 -13.10 14.12 1.08
N ASP A 64 -12.46 13.47 2.07
CA ASP A 64 -11.02 13.31 2.06
C ASP A 64 -10.56 12.20 1.11
N PRO A 65 -9.48 12.44 0.33
CA PRO A 65 -8.91 11.42 -0.55
C PRO A 65 -8.44 10.18 0.21
N ILE A 66 -8.85 8.99 -0.26
CA ILE A 66 -8.32 7.71 0.26
C ILE A 66 -6.92 7.51 -0.32
N THR A 67 -5.91 8.07 0.32
CA THR A 67 -4.53 8.01 -0.20
C THR A 67 -3.48 8.16 0.89
N ASN A 68 -2.32 7.50 0.72
CA ASN A 68 -1.10 7.77 1.50
C ASN A 68 -0.13 8.71 0.76
N CYS A 69 -0.52 9.21 -0.42
CA CYS A 69 0.30 10.15 -1.18
C CYS A 69 0.29 11.53 -0.50
N PRO A 70 1.42 12.26 -0.51
CA PRO A 70 1.44 13.65 -0.06
C PRO A 70 0.54 14.51 -0.95
N LEU A 71 -0.28 15.36 -0.33
CA LEU A 71 -1.18 16.28 -1.04
C LEU A 71 -0.50 17.61 -1.38
N ASP A 72 0.58 17.94 -0.68
CA ASP A 72 1.36 19.16 -0.80
C ASP A 72 2.60 19.02 -1.70
N LYS A 73 2.88 17.82 -2.20
CA LYS A 73 4.04 17.50 -3.04
C LYS A 73 3.63 16.92 -4.39
N ASN A 74 4.52 17.08 -5.36
CA ASN A 74 4.37 16.44 -6.66
C ASN A 74 4.63 14.93 -6.56
N ILE A 75 3.73 14.14 -7.15
CA ILE A 75 3.85 12.69 -7.25
C ILE A 75 4.41 12.36 -8.63
N VAL A 76 5.44 11.52 -8.67
CA VAL A 76 6.09 11.10 -9.91
C VAL A 76 5.38 9.87 -10.49
N TYR A 77 4.95 9.97 -11.74
CA TYR A 77 4.46 8.83 -12.52
C TYR A 77 5.43 8.58 -13.69
N PRO A 78 6.36 7.62 -13.57
CA PRO A 78 7.40 7.43 -14.57
C PRO A 78 6.82 6.79 -15.83
N SER A 79 7.19 7.32 -17.00
CA SER A 79 6.77 6.79 -18.32
C SER A 79 7.25 5.37 -18.59
N LYS A 80 8.25 4.91 -17.83
CA LYS A 80 8.80 3.55 -17.89
C LYS A 80 8.96 3.05 -16.47
N VAL A 81 8.21 2.00 -16.12
CA VAL A 81 8.37 1.33 -14.82
C VAL A 81 9.81 0.77 -14.77
N PRO A 82 10.63 1.16 -13.77
CA PRO A 82 11.96 0.60 -13.62
C PRO A 82 11.89 -0.93 -13.48
N SER A 83 12.91 -1.64 -13.97
CA SER A 83 12.91 -3.11 -14.11
C SER A 83 12.40 -3.84 -12.84
N PRO A 84 11.73 -5.00 -12.99
CA PRO A 84 11.09 -5.74 -11.89
C PRO A 84 12.02 -6.03 -10.72
N GLU A 85 13.33 -6.13 -10.95
CA GLU A 85 14.33 -6.30 -9.89
C GLU A 85 14.28 -5.19 -8.83
N ARG A 86 13.95 -3.95 -9.21
CA ARG A 86 13.78 -2.83 -8.26
C ARG A 86 12.42 -2.85 -7.58
N VAL A 87 11.35 -3.19 -8.30
CA VAL A 87 9.99 -3.30 -7.73
C VAL A 87 9.93 -4.43 -6.69
N PHE A 88 10.53 -5.58 -6.99
CA PHE A 88 10.57 -6.72 -6.06
C PHE A 88 11.46 -6.46 -4.84
N GLN A 89 12.53 -5.67 -4.98
CA GLN A 89 13.35 -5.23 -3.85
C GLN A 89 12.59 -4.25 -2.95
N VAL A 90 11.81 -3.34 -3.52
CA VAL A 90 10.98 -2.41 -2.76
C VAL A 90 9.82 -3.14 -2.07
N SER A 91 9.11 -4.05 -2.75
CA SER A 91 8.13 -4.94 -2.11
C SER A 91 8.77 -5.80 -1.00
N ARG A 92 9.96 -6.36 -1.22
CA ARG A 92 10.69 -7.11 -0.18
C ARG A 92 11.12 -6.23 0.99
N TYR A 93 11.53 -4.98 0.75
CA TYR A 93 11.91 -4.04 1.81
C TYR A 93 10.67 -3.66 2.65
N LEU A 94 9.52 -3.45 2.02
CA LEU A 94 8.24 -3.22 2.69
C LEU A 94 7.69 -4.44 3.44
N ILE A 95 7.95 -5.66 2.94
CA ILE A 95 7.58 -6.92 3.63
C ILE A 95 8.57 -7.25 4.77
N LYS A 96 9.82 -6.79 4.67
CA LYS A 96 10.87 -7.07 5.67
C LYS A 96 10.65 -6.36 7.00
N ASP A 97 9.75 -5.38 7.07
CA ASP A 97 9.38 -4.70 8.32
C ASP A 97 8.30 -5.46 9.14
N ASN A 98 8.14 -6.77 8.89
CA ASN A 98 7.73 -7.66 9.96
C ASN A 98 8.95 -7.89 10.83
N ASN A 99 9.08 -7.07 11.87
CA ASN A 99 9.82 -7.39 13.07
C ASN A 99 9.39 -8.82 13.48
N GLU A 100 10.15 -9.84 13.09
CA GLU A 100 9.84 -11.21 13.46
C GLU A 100 9.82 -11.23 14.97
N SER A 101 8.62 -11.39 15.54
CA SER A 101 8.51 -11.44 16.99
C SER A 101 9.42 -12.57 17.48
N SER A 102 10.05 -12.36 18.63
CA SER A 102 10.97 -13.34 19.24
C SER A 102 10.38 -14.76 19.29
N LEU A 103 9.05 -14.88 19.29
CA LEU A 103 8.29 -16.13 19.25
C LEU A 103 8.41 -16.87 17.91
N VAL A 104 8.38 -16.17 16.76
CA VAL A 104 8.54 -16.80 15.45
C VAL A 104 9.94 -17.37 15.30
N SER A 105 10.95 -16.64 15.78
CA SER A 105 12.33 -17.15 15.83
C SER A 105 12.45 -18.38 16.73
N TYR A 106 11.81 -18.37 17.90
CA TYR A 106 11.81 -19.49 18.84
C TYR A 106 11.12 -20.75 18.26
N LEU A 107 9.96 -20.59 17.64
CA LEU A 107 9.24 -21.70 16.99
C LEU A 107 10.05 -22.33 15.85
N LYS A 108 10.74 -21.52 15.05
CA LYS A 108 11.66 -22.01 14.01
C LYS A 108 12.80 -22.84 14.64
N THR A 109 13.39 -22.37 15.74
CA THR A 109 14.45 -23.13 16.43
C THR A 109 13.96 -24.45 17.00
N ILE A 110 12.77 -24.51 17.61
CA ILE A 110 12.19 -25.77 18.08
C ILE A 110 11.93 -26.71 16.90
N SER A 111 11.38 -26.21 15.81
CA SER A 111 11.13 -27.05 14.63
C SER A 111 12.41 -27.65 14.06
N PHE A 112 13.50 -26.88 14.06
CA PHE A 112 14.82 -27.34 13.64
C PHE A 112 15.42 -28.38 14.60
N LEU A 113 15.28 -28.16 15.92
CA LEU A 113 15.74 -29.11 16.93
C LEU A 113 14.96 -30.43 16.86
N ASN A 114 13.63 -30.37 16.74
CA ASN A 114 12.79 -31.56 16.58
C ASN A 114 13.16 -32.36 15.33
N TRP A 115 13.53 -31.67 14.24
CA TRP A 115 14.02 -32.31 13.02
C TRP A 115 15.40 -32.99 13.22
N MET A 116 16.29 -32.44 14.06
CA MET A 116 17.59 -33.06 14.36
C MET A 116 17.52 -34.18 15.41
N THR A 117 16.41 -34.30 16.14
CA THR A 117 16.22 -35.31 17.20
C THR A 117 15.34 -36.48 16.78
N VAL A 118 14.94 -36.57 15.50
CA VAL A 118 14.25 -37.72 14.88
C VAL A 118 15.20 -38.47 13.94
#